data_AF-A0A929VPM0-F1
#
_entry.id   AF-A0A929VPM0-F1
#
_cell.length_a   1.000
_cell.length_b   1.000
_cell.length_c   1.000
_cell.angle_alpha   90.00
_cell.angle_beta   90.00
_cell.angle_gamma   90.00
#
_symmetry.space_group_name_H-M   'P 1'
#
loop_
_entity.id
_entity.type
_entity.pdbx_description
1 polymer ?
#
loop_
_entity_poly.entity_id
_entity_poly.type
_entity_poly.pdbx_seq_one_letter_code
_entity_poly.pdbx_strand_id
1 'polypeptide(L)'
;MIGFKIVNLDLLLQVKSEEQIRTILNDFESPLNPDIESFLKYKAVEFSKSAIAKTYLVMVSYQGENKIAGYFSVSGSKSFVVKTKGNEISKNMKRRFNKFGTYDAVLKQYHIAAPLIGQLGKNYKYKELITGNELLTMAVDMLRHVQSLVGGKFIYLECENNEKLIEFYIRNGFK
;
A
#
# COMPACT_ATOMS: atom_id res chain seq x y z
N MET A 1 9.54 19.69 -13.44
CA MET A 1 9.27 18.37 -12.85
C MET A 1 8.29 18.59 -11.71
N ILE A 2 7.12 17.97 -11.75
CA ILE A 2 6.15 18.07 -10.65
C ILE A 2 6.75 17.27 -9.49
N GLY A 3 7.11 17.94 -8.39
CA GLY A 3 7.70 17.28 -7.22
C GLY A 3 6.61 16.73 -6.30
N PHE A 4 6.54 15.40 -6.16
CA PHE A 4 5.69 14.78 -5.14
C PHE A 4 6.34 14.86 -3.76
N LYS A 5 5.51 15.04 -2.72
CA LYS A 5 5.91 14.97 -1.31
C LYS A 5 5.12 13.85 -0.64
N ILE A 6 5.82 12.87 -0.09
CA ILE A 6 5.19 11.80 0.69
C ILE A 6 5.11 12.28 2.14
N VAL A 7 3.90 12.37 2.67
CA VAL A 7 3.63 12.89 4.02
C VAL A 7 2.98 11.79 4.85
N ASN A 8 3.62 11.40 5.96
CA ASN A 8 3.05 10.44 6.91
C ASN A 8 1.90 11.11 7.70
N LEU A 9 0.74 10.47 7.74
CA LEU A 9 -0.45 10.97 8.45
C LEU A 9 -0.22 11.15 9.96
N ASP A 10 0.61 10.32 10.59
CA ASP A 10 0.99 10.47 12.00
C ASP A 10 1.68 11.82 12.25
N LEU A 11 2.55 12.25 11.33
CA LEU A 11 3.25 13.53 11.46
C LEU A 11 2.27 14.70 11.30
N LEU A 12 1.25 14.56 10.44
CA LEU A 12 0.18 15.55 10.32
C LEU A 12 -0.65 15.63 11.60
N LEU A 13 -0.96 14.49 12.21
CA LEU A 13 -1.69 14.39 13.48
C LEU A 13 -0.95 15.05 14.65
N GLN A 14 0.38 15.20 14.57
CA GLN A 14 1.17 15.91 15.59
C GLN A 14 1.09 17.44 15.48
N VAL A 15 0.73 17.98 14.31
CA VAL A 15 0.80 19.43 14.02
C VAL A 15 -0.53 20.06 13.61
N LYS A 16 -1.60 19.26 13.46
CA LYS A 16 -2.95 19.72 13.08
C LYS A 16 -4.01 19.04 13.93
N SER A 17 -5.15 19.72 14.12
CA SER A 17 -6.32 19.08 14.73
C SER A 17 -6.92 18.02 13.81
N GLU A 18 -7.65 17.06 14.39
CA GLU A 18 -8.33 16.03 13.60
C GLU A 18 -9.36 16.62 12.63
N GLU A 19 -10.06 17.69 13.01
CA GLU A 19 -10.99 18.40 12.13
C GLU A 19 -10.28 18.94 10.89
N GLN A 20 -9.13 19.61 11.07
CA GLN A 20 -8.31 20.10 9.96
C GLN A 20 -7.83 18.97 9.06
N ILE A 21 -7.45 17.83 9.64
CA ILE A 21 -7.03 16.65 8.87
C ILE A 21 -8.20 16.08 8.10
N ARG A 22 -9.38 15.94 8.71
CA ARG A 22 -10.59 15.47 8.02
C ARG A 22 -10.94 16.38 6.85
N THR A 23 -10.83 17.70 7.00
CA THR A 23 -11.00 18.64 5.88
C THR A 23 -10.03 18.36 4.74
N ILE A 24 -8.75 18.11 5.03
CA ILE A 24 -7.74 17.77 4.01
C ILE A 24 -8.08 16.44 3.33
N LEU A 25 -8.42 15.40 4.10
CA LEU A 25 -8.73 14.06 3.57
C LEU A 25 -10.03 14.05 2.75
N ASN A 26 -10.98 14.94 3.04
CA ASN A 26 -12.24 15.05 2.31
C ASN A 26 -12.06 15.54 0.85
N ASP A 27 -10.92 16.13 0.51
CA ASP A 27 -10.57 16.52 -0.88
C ASP A 27 -10.20 15.31 -1.78
N PHE A 28 -10.09 14.12 -1.20
CA PHE A 28 -9.84 12.88 -1.94
C PHE A 28 -11.14 12.31 -2.52
N GLU A 29 -11.11 11.96 -3.80
CA GLU A 29 -12.22 11.33 -4.51
C GLU A 29 -11.75 10.04 -5.20
N SER A 30 -12.47 8.94 -5.03
CA SER A 30 -12.25 7.67 -5.73
C SER A 30 -13.59 7.03 -6.09
N PRO A 31 -14.33 7.59 -7.07
CA PRO A 31 -15.68 7.12 -7.42
C PRO A 31 -15.67 5.68 -7.98
N LEU A 32 -14.54 5.23 -8.53
CA LEU A 32 -14.40 3.86 -9.04
C LEU A 32 -14.12 2.82 -7.94
N ASN A 33 -13.73 3.26 -6.75
CA ASN A 33 -13.55 2.38 -5.59
C ASN A 33 -13.93 3.14 -4.31
N PRO A 34 -15.21 3.07 -3.89
CA PRO A 34 -15.71 3.76 -2.70
C PRO A 34 -15.05 3.30 -1.40
N ASP A 35 -14.56 2.06 -1.33
CA ASP A 35 -13.91 1.53 -0.13
C ASP A 35 -12.54 2.20 0.11
N ILE A 36 -11.78 2.48 -0.96
CA ILE A 36 -10.55 3.28 -0.92
C ILE A 36 -10.83 4.70 -0.37
N GLU A 37 -11.88 5.36 -0.90
CA GLU A 37 -12.25 6.70 -0.43
C GLU A 37 -12.70 6.69 1.04
N SER A 38 -13.58 5.75 1.39
CA SER A 38 -14.12 5.59 2.73
C SER A 38 -13.02 5.26 3.75
N PHE A 39 -12.06 4.41 3.37
CA PHE A 39 -10.90 4.12 4.20
C PHE A 39 -10.15 5.40 4.54
N LEU A 40 -9.79 6.21 3.53
CA LEU A 40 -9.01 7.41 3.77
C LEU A 40 -9.76 8.43 4.63
N LYS A 41 -11.04 8.69 4.33
CA LYS A 41 -11.83 9.72 5.02
C LYS A 41 -12.22 9.34 6.45
N TYR A 42 -12.46 8.06 6.72
CA TYR A 42 -13.08 7.63 7.98
C TYR A 42 -12.21 6.71 8.84
N LYS A 43 -11.34 5.88 8.24
CA LYS A 43 -10.60 4.84 8.97
C LYS A 43 -9.10 5.14 9.13
N ALA A 44 -8.49 5.85 8.19
CA ALA A 44 -7.04 6.06 8.16
C ALA A 44 -6.49 6.73 9.43
N VAL A 45 -7.22 7.69 10.00
CA VAL A 45 -6.85 8.36 11.26
C VAL A 45 -6.88 7.39 12.44
N GLU A 46 -7.95 6.61 12.58
CA GLU A 46 -8.08 5.63 13.68
C GLU A 46 -7.04 4.51 13.58
N PHE A 47 -6.76 4.05 12.36
CA PHE A 47 -5.74 3.04 12.10
C PHE A 47 -4.33 3.56 12.44
N SER A 48 -4.07 4.84 12.16
CA SER A 48 -2.81 5.52 12.44
C SER A 48 -2.58 5.64 13.95
N LYS A 49 -3.59 6.11 14.69
CA LYS A 49 -3.60 6.21 16.16
C LYS A 49 -3.43 4.85 16.84
N SER A 50 -4.11 3.82 16.34
CA SER A 50 -4.07 2.46 16.89
C SER A 50 -2.86 1.65 16.43
N ALA A 51 -1.96 2.27 15.63
CA ALA A 51 -0.80 1.63 15.02
C ALA A 51 -1.12 0.35 14.20
N ILE A 52 -2.35 0.23 13.70
CA ILE A 52 -2.79 -0.89 12.86
C ILE A 52 -2.17 -0.79 11.46
N ALA A 53 -2.16 0.44 10.91
CA ALA A 53 -1.54 0.76 9.63
C ALA A 53 -1.05 2.21 9.66
N LYS A 54 -0.03 2.50 8.85
CA LYS A 54 0.52 3.84 8.65
C LYS A 54 0.15 4.31 7.25
N THR A 55 -0.52 5.46 7.19
CA THR A 55 -1.03 6.04 5.94
C THR A 55 -0.13 7.17 5.50
N TYR A 56 0.20 7.19 4.22
CA TYR A 56 1.06 8.19 3.61
C TYR A 56 0.30 8.87 2.48
N LEU A 57 0.20 10.19 2.56
CA LEU A 57 -0.40 11.04 1.54
C LEU A 57 0.68 11.44 0.54
N VAL A 58 0.42 11.22 -0.75
CA VAL A 58 1.26 11.72 -1.83
C VAL A 58 0.71 13.06 -2.25
N MET A 59 1.36 14.12 -1.77
CA MET A 59 0.97 15.50 -1.96
C MET A 59 1.71 16.09 -3.16
N VAL A 60 1.04 17.00 -3.87
CA VAL A 60 1.59 17.71 -5.02
C VAL A 60 1.17 19.17 -5.01
N SER A 61 2.06 20.08 -5.43
CA SER A 61 1.66 21.47 -5.62
C SER A 61 0.85 21.59 -6.92
N TYR A 62 -0.39 22.04 -6.79
CA TYR A 62 -1.33 22.25 -7.89
C TYR A 62 -2.07 23.56 -7.67
N GLN A 63 -1.98 24.48 -8.64
CA GLN A 63 -2.62 25.80 -8.60
C GLN A 63 -2.28 26.61 -7.33
N GLY A 64 -1.05 26.53 -6.85
CA GLY A 64 -0.58 27.26 -5.66
C GLY A 64 -0.91 26.60 -4.31
N GLU A 65 -1.63 25.48 -4.31
CA GLU A 65 -1.97 24.73 -3.10
C GLU A 65 -1.39 23.32 -3.12
N ASN A 66 -1.22 22.70 -1.94
CA ASN A 66 -0.87 21.28 -1.86
C ASN A 66 -2.13 20.43 -1.91
N LYS A 67 -2.25 19.58 -2.93
CA LYS A 67 -3.38 18.64 -3.12
C LYS A 67 -2.92 17.20 -2.93
N ILE A 68 -3.84 16.33 -2.52
CA ILE A 68 -3.60 14.88 -2.45
C ILE A 68 -3.70 14.32 -3.87
N ALA A 69 -2.58 13.89 -4.45
CA ALA A 69 -2.58 13.19 -5.74
C ALA A 69 -2.98 11.71 -5.57
N GLY A 70 -2.63 11.12 -4.42
CA GLY A 70 -2.98 9.76 -4.05
C GLY A 70 -2.52 9.45 -2.63
N TYR A 71 -2.75 8.23 -2.18
CA TYR A 71 -2.25 7.73 -0.90
C TYR A 71 -1.92 6.24 -0.99
N PHE A 72 -1.13 5.78 -0.04
CA PHE A 72 -1.02 4.35 0.26
C PHE A 72 -1.00 4.15 1.77
N SER A 73 -1.51 3.01 2.22
CA SER A 73 -1.45 2.58 3.61
C SER A 73 -0.68 1.28 3.71
N VAL A 74 0.30 1.25 4.60
CA VAL A 74 1.12 0.07 4.87
C VAL A 74 0.89 -0.41 6.28
N SER A 75 0.84 -1.73 6.46
CA SER A 75 0.87 -2.36 7.77
C SER A 75 2.19 -3.10 7.95
N GLY A 76 2.54 -3.37 9.20
CA GLY A 76 3.69 -4.21 9.55
C GLY A 76 3.56 -5.63 9.01
N SER A 77 4.41 -6.53 9.48
CA SER A 77 4.45 -7.91 9.01
C SER A 77 3.10 -8.62 9.19
N LYS A 78 2.38 -8.80 8.08
CA LYS A 78 1.20 -9.67 7.98
C LYS A 78 1.62 -11.01 7.40
N SER A 79 0.99 -12.08 7.87
CA SER A 79 1.23 -13.43 7.36
C SER A 79 0.28 -13.69 6.20
N PHE A 80 0.83 -14.06 5.03
CA PHE A 80 0.04 -14.55 3.90
C PHE A 80 0.38 -16.02 3.61
N VAL A 81 -0.59 -16.71 3.03
CA VAL A 81 -0.52 -18.15 2.78
C VAL A 81 -0.30 -18.41 1.30
N VAL A 82 0.70 -19.24 0.99
CA VAL A 82 0.94 -19.74 -0.37
C VAL A 82 0.74 -21.25 -0.38
N LYS A 83 -0.39 -21.69 -0.96
CA LYS A 83 -0.68 -23.12 -1.12
C LYS A 83 0.27 -23.74 -2.14
N THR A 84 0.75 -24.96 -1.88
CA THR A 84 1.69 -25.65 -2.78
C THR A 84 1.02 -26.69 -3.66
N LYS A 85 -0.30 -26.59 -3.89
CA LYS A 85 -1.01 -27.48 -4.81
C LYS A 85 -0.70 -27.06 -6.25
N GLY A 86 -0.27 -28.00 -7.09
CA GLY A 86 0.11 -27.73 -8.48
C GLY A 86 1.56 -27.23 -8.67
N ASN A 87 1.97 -27.08 -9.94
CA ASN A 87 3.30 -26.61 -10.35
C ASN A 87 3.39 -25.08 -10.48
N GLU A 88 2.52 -24.34 -9.80
CA GLU A 88 2.36 -22.89 -9.99
C GLU A 88 3.50 -22.06 -9.36
N ILE A 89 4.28 -22.64 -8.45
CA ILE A 89 5.41 -21.98 -7.79
C ILE A 89 6.73 -22.42 -8.42
N SER A 90 7.44 -21.48 -9.03
CA SER A 90 8.79 -21.75 -9.57
C SER A 90 9.78 -22.24 -8.50
N LYS A 91 10.77 -23.06 -8.90
CA LYS A 91 11.84 -23.55 -8.00
C LYS A 91 12.53 -22.41 -7.22
N ASN A 92 12.77 -21.28 -7.88
CA ASN A 92 13.38 -20.10 -7.26
C ASN A 92 12.48 -19.48 -6.18
N MET A 93 11.18 -19.39 -6.44
CA MET A 93 10.23 -18.88 -5.45
C MET A 93 10.09 -19.83 -4.27
N LYS A 94 10.04 -21.15 -4.51
CA LYS A 94 10.04 -22.17 -3.46
C LYS A 94 11.29 -22.08 -2.57
N ARG A 95 12.47 -21.86 -3.16
CA ARG A 95 13.71 -21.62 -2.40
C ARG A 95 13.63 -20.37 -1.52
N ARG A 96 12.99 -19.31 -2.00
CA ARG A 96 12.78 -18.08 -1.20
C ARG A 96 11.77 -18.33 -0.07
N PHE A 97 10.67 -19.02 -0.33
CA PHE A 97 9.68 -19.36 0.71
C PHE A 97 10.30 -20.24 1.80
N ASN A 98 11.12 -21.23 1.45
CA ASN A 98 11.86 -22.03 2.44
C ASN A 98 12.81 -21.18 3.31
N LYS A 99 13.34 -20.07 2.79
CA LYS A 99 14.30 -19.23 3.50
C LYS A 99 13.64 -18.17 4.39
N PHE A 100 12.47 -17.66 3.99
CA PHE A 100 11.83 -16.51 4.62
C PHE A 100 10.40 -16.80 5.12
N GLY A 101 10.01 -18.08 5.18
CA GLY A 101 8.72 -18.49 5.67
C GLY A 101 8.73 -19.90 6.25
N THR A 102 7.57 -20.31 6.72
CA THR A 102 7.38 -21.59 7.42
C THR A 102 6.50 -22.50 6.58
N TYR A 103 6.94 -23.72 6.31
CA TYR A 103 6.15 -24.71 5.60
C TYR A 103 5.30 -25.52 6.58
N ASP A 104 3.99 -25.55 6.35
CA ASP A 104 3.06 -26.46 7.01
C ASP A 104 2.88 -27.71 6.14
N ALA A 105 3.39 -28.85 6.63
CA ALA A 105 3.33 -30.12 5.92
C ALA A 105 1.94 -30.77 5.92
N VAL A 106 1.11 -30.47 6.92
CA VAL A 106 -0.26 -31.01 7.04
C VAL A 106 -1.15 -30.31 6.02
N LEU A 107 -1.12 -28.98 6.01
CA LEU A 107 -1.92 -28.15 5.10
C LEU A 107 -1.31 -28.01 3.71
N LYS A 108 -0.03 -28.39 3.54
CA LYS A 108 0.74 -28.28 2.30
C LYS A 108 0.77 -26.83 1.79
N GLN A 109 1.24 -25.92 2.65
CA GLN A 109 1.28 -24.48 2.37
C GLN A 109 2.45 -23.79 3.07
N TYR A 110 2.87 -22.66 2.53
CA TYR A 110 3.82 -21.76 3.19
C TYR A 110 3.09 -20.62 3.89
N HIS A 111 3.57 -20.26 5.08
CA HIS A 111 3.21 -19.04 5.78
C HIS A 111 4.38 -18.07 5.67
N ILE A 112 4.15 -16.91 5.04
CA ILE A 112 5.18 -15.90 4.81
C ILE A 112 4.77 -14.61 5.53
N ALA A 113 5.66 -14.09 6.37
CA ALA A 113 5.48 -12.77 6.99
C ALA A 113 6.11 -11.68 6.10
N ALA A 114 5.32 -10.67 5.75
CA ALA A 114 5.78 -9.55 4.92
C ALA A 114 5.05 -8.25 5.27
N PRO A 115 5.68 -7.08 5.09
CA PRO A 115 4.96 -5.81 5.06
C PRO A 115 3.85 -5.83 4.02
N LEU A 116 2.69 -5.30 4.39
CA LEU A 116 1.49 -5.28 3.55
C LEU A 116 1.24 -3.86 3.04
N ILE A 117 1.06 -3.70 1.72
CA ILE A 117 0.36 -2.55 1.13
C ILE A 117 -1.13 -2.88 1.17
N GLY A 118 -1.82 -2.41 2.20
CA GLY A 118 -3.23 -2.75 2.43
C GLY A 118 -4.19 -1.84 1.67
N GLN A 119 -3.73 -0.66 1.28
CA GLN A 119 -4.52 0.32 0.56
C GLN A 119 -3.62 1.09 -0.41
N LEU A 120 -4.12 1.33 -1.63
CA LEU A 120 -3.47 2.11 -2.67
C LEU A 120 -4.56 2.88 -3.42
N GLY A 121 -4.60 4.21 -3.26
CA GLY A 121 -5.68 5.03 -3.79
C GLY A 121 -5.17 6.21 -4.60
N LYS A 122 -5.55 6.30 -5.87
CA LYS A 122 -5.31 7.48 -6.70
C LYS A 122 -6.49 8.46 -6.55
N ASN A 123 -6.20 9.76 -6.42
CA ASN A 123 -7.25 10.76 -6.34
C ASN A 123 -7.78 11.09 -7.75
N TYR A 124 -9.06 10.81 -7.99
CA TYR A 124 -9.71 11.03 -9.27
C TYR A 124 -10.07 12.49 -9.52
N LYS A 125 -10.21 13.31 -8.47
CA LYS A 125 -10.37 14.75 -8.59
C LYS A 125 -9.20 15.40 -9.33
N TYR A 126 -8.00 14.84 -9.14
CA TYR A 126 -6.76 15.29 -9.80
C TYR A 126 -6.07 14.14 -10.55
N LYS A 127 -6.85 13.33 -11.27
CA LYS A 127 -6.38 12.09 -11.90
C LYS A 127 -5.18 12.27 -12.83
N GLU A 128 -4.96 13.44 -13.42
CA GLU A 128 -3.84 13.66 -14.35
C GLU A 128 -2.52 14.01 -13.62
N LEU A 129 -2.56 14.24 -12.30
CA LEU A 129 -1.37 14.65 -11.54
C LEU A 129 -0.44 13.51 -11.16
N ILE A 130 -0.90 12.26 -11.18
CA ILE A 130 -0.10 11.07 -10.84
C ILE A 130 -0.63 9.82 -11.54
N THR A 131 0.25 8.94 -11.98
CA THR A 131 -0.12 7.61 -12.48
C THR A 131 -0.19 6.57 -11.37
N GLY A 132 -0.96 5.50 -11.56
CA GLY A 132 -0.98 4.38 -10.62
C GLY A 132 0.39 3.73 -10.45
N ASN A 133 1.19 3.66 -11.52
CA ASN A 133 2.54 3.09 -11.49
C ASN A 133 3.48 3.93 -10.60
N GLU A 134 3.45 5.26 -10.71
CA GLU A 134 4.24 6.15 -9.84
C GLU A 134 3.84 5.99 -8.38
N LEU A 135 2.53 5.95 -8.10
CA LEU A 135 2.01 5.76 -6.75
C LEU A 135 2.45 4.43 -6.13
N LEU A 136 2.34 3.33 -6.89
CA LEU A 136 2.78 2.01 -6.45
C LEU A 136 4.31 1.96 -6.27
N THR A 137 5.07 2.60 -7.17
CA THR A 137 6.53 2.68 -7.07
C THR A 137 6.95 3.38 -5.79
N MET A 138 6.32 4.51 -5.44
CA MET A 138 6.57 5.20 -4.18
C MET A 138 6.29 4.31 -2.94
N ALA A 139 5.20 3.55 -2.95
CA ALA A 139 4.88 2.63 -1.87
C ALA A 139 5.93 1.49 -1.74
N VAL A 140 6.29 0.88 -2.88
CA VAL A 140 7.27 -0.20 -2.93
C VAL A 140 8.66 0.27 -2.54
N ASP A 141 9.10 1.44 -2.99
CA ASP A 141 10.42 1.97 -2.68
C ASP A 141 10.54 2.35 -1.20
N MET A 142 9.47 2.86 -0.59
CA MET A 142 9.42 3.07 0.86
C MET A 142 9.58 1.74 1.62
N LEU A 143 8.87 0.69 1.22
CA LEU A 143 9.01 -0.63 1.85
C LEU A 143 10.37 -1.28 1.59
N ARG A 144 10.98 -1.07 0.41
CA ARG A 144 12.35 -1.50 0.12
C ARG A 144 13.37 -0.78 0.99
N HIS A 145 13.17 0.51 1.23
CA HIS A 145 14.00 1.26 2.16
C HIS A 145 13.91 0.66 3.56
N VAL A 146 12.69 0.38 4.05
CA VAL A 146 12.50 -0.33 5.33
C VAL A 146 13.22 -1.68 5.32
N GLN A 147 13.05 -2.50 4.29
CA GLN A 147 13.73 -3.80 4.16
C GLN A 147 15.26 -3.70 4.11
N SER A 148 15.81 -2.59 3.60
CA SER A 148 17.26 -2.35 3.62
C SER A 148 17.80 -2.13 5.03
N LEU A 149 16.95 -1.66 5.95
CA LEU A 149 17.29 -1.40 7.34
C LEU A 149 17.04 -2.60 8.25
N VAL A 150 15.91 -3.31 8.06
CA VAL A 150 15.46 -4.36 8.99
C VAL A 150 15.53 -5.78 8.41
N GLY A 151 15.88 -5.90 7.13
CA GLY A 151 15.82 -7.17 6.40
C GLY A 151 14.41 -7.52 5.91
N GLY A 152 14.31 -8.66 5.21
CA GLY A 152 13.10 -9.11 4.52
C GLY A 152 13.25 -9.11 3.01
N LYS A 153 12.40 -9.88 2.33
CA LYS A 153 12.46 -10.06 0.86
C LYS A 153 11.09 -10.05 0.17
N PHE A 154 10.00 -9.98 0.91
CA PHE A 154 8.66 -10.03 0.38
C PHE A 154 7.91 -8.76 0.73
N ILE A 155 7.17 -8.23 -0.23
CA ILE A 155 6.14 -7.21 -0.04
C ILE A 155 4.85 -7.89 -0.46
N TYR A 156 3.84 -7.78 0.38
CA TYR A 156 2.52 -8.33 0.11
C TYR A 156 1.56 -7.18 -0.20
N LEU A 157 0.57 -7.42 -1.04
CA LEU A 157 -0.53 -6.50 -1.28
C LEU A 157 -1.84 -7.28 -1.32
N GLU A 158 -2.91 -6.61 -0.91
CA GLU A 158 -4.27 -7.12 -1.10
C GLU A 158 -4.83 -6.52 -2.39
N CYS A 159 -5.24 -7.40 -3.30
CA CYS A 159 -5.86 -7.01 -4.57
C CYS A 159 -7.27 -7.56 -4.58
N GLU A 160 -8.24 -6.69 -4.88
CA GLU A 160 -9.59 -7.15 -5.21
C GLU A 160 -9.57 -8.08 -6.42
N ASN A 161 -10.54 -9.00 -6.50
CA ASN A 161 -10.67 -9.89 -7.63
C ASN A 161 -11.24 -9.15 -8.86
N ASN A 162 -10.42 -8.27 -9.43
CA ASN A 162 -10.71 -7.45 -10.59
C ASN A 162 -9.57 -7.58 -11.60
N GLU A 163 -9.87 -8.02 -12.82
CA GLU A 163 -8.88 -8.32 -13.86
C GLU A 163 -7.94 -7.14 -14.14
N LYS A 164 -8.47 -5.91 -14.21
CA LYS A 164 -7.65 -4.72 -14.48
C LYS A 164 -6.67 -4.42 -13.37
N LEU A 165 -7.06 -4.64 -12.11
CA LEU A 165 -6.18 -4.48 -10.96
C LEU A 165 -5.12 -5.58 -10.91
N ILE A 166 -5.53 -6.83 -11.17
CA ILE A 166 -4.62 -7.98 -11.24
C ILE A 166 -3.55 -7.73 -12.32
N GLU A 167 -3.96 -7.36 -13.54
CA GLU A 167 -3.04 -7.01 -14.63
C GLU A 167 -2.12 -5.84 -14.27
N PHE A 168 -2.66 -4.81 -13.61
CA PHE A 168 -1.88 -3.67 -13.14
C PHE A 168 -0.78 -4.11 -12.18
N TYR A 169 -1.08 -4.94 -11.19
CA TYR A 169 -0.08 -5.43 -10.24
C TYR A 169 0.92 -6.40 -10.86
N ILE A 170 0.46 -7.31 -11.74
CA ILE A 170 1.35 -8.23 -12.49
C ILE A 170 2.36 -7.46 -13.34
N ARG A 171 1.91 -6.44 -14.09
CA ARG A 171 2.79 -5.57 -14.88
C ARG A 171 3.81 -4.83 -14.01
N ASN A 172 3.48 -4.55 -12.75
CA ASN A 172 4.38 -3.94 -11.78
C ASN A 172 5.22 -4.97 -10.98
N GLY A 173 5.24 -6.24 -11.40
CA GLY A 173 6.15 -7.27 -10.89
C GLY A 173 5.61 -8.11 -9.73
N PHE A 174 4.32 -7.96 -9.39
CA PHE A 174 3.63 -8.84 -8.44
C PHE A 174 3.19 -10.16 -9.12
N LYS A 175 2.89 -11.17 -8.31
CA LYS A 175 2.52 -12.52 -8.76
C LYS A 175 1.41 -13.08 -7.89
#